data_AF-A0A2V2AV15-F1
#
_entry.id   AF-A0A2V2AV15-F1
#
_cell.length_a   1.000
_cell.length_b   1.000
_cell.length_c   1.000
_cell.angle_alpha   90.00
_cell.angle_beta   90.00
_cell.angle_gamma   90.00
#
_symmetry.space_group_name_H-M   'P 1'
#
loop_
_entity.id
_entity.type
_entity.pdbx_description
1 polymer ?
#
loop_
_entity_poly.entity_id
_entity_poly.type
_entity_poly.pdbx_seq_one_letter_code
_entity_poly.pdbx_strand_id
1 'polypeptide(L)'
;MKPAYWDPVPYVRRLVTPSTSRFPVFSGVWAERNRRNVPGPFYGADTDCMELGRGEAPRHIAYDGDHEFVYRQPVNASEAEALLSAAQVELYSGYGWDGDDHWTVEAVRDWWRGRGKVREWAVAAAAERDTEDPRFQVHHQDAARGLRDFVAYIDDGLEAYLRGYLFWLEQRREPRPGEALPRL
;
A
#
# COMPACT_ATOMS: atom_id res chain seq x y z
N MET A 1 -2.73 -1.44 23.37
CA MET A 1 -1.49 -1.56 22.57
C MET A 1 -1.92 -2.05 21.19
N LYS A 2 -1.53 -1.39 20.09
CA LYS A 2 -1.89 -1.85 18.74
C LYS A 2 -1.09 -3.12 18.40
N PRO A 3 -1.68 -4.13 17.74
CA PRO A 3 -0.94 -5.30 17.30
C PRO A 3 0.15 -4.89 16.29
N ALA A 4 1.26 -5.63 16.26
CA ALA A 4 2.34 -5.35 15.31
C ALA A 4 1.94 -5.67 13.86
N TYR A 5 0.99 -6.60 13.68
CA TYR A 5 0.33 -6.90 12.41
C TYR A 5 -1.07 -7.45 12.69
N TRP A 6 -2.02 -7.13 11.81
CA TRP A 6 -3.39 -7.64 11.79
C TRP A 6 -3.67 -8.11 10.36
N ASP A 7 -4.18 -9.33 10.18
CA ASP A 7 -4.49 -9.87 8.85
C ASP A 7 -5.81 -9.27 8.33
N PRO A 8 -5.76 -8.40 7.30
CA PRO A 8 -6.94 -7.72 6.80
C PRO A 8 -7.73 -8.56 5.78
N VAL A 9 -7.12 -9.61 5.19
CA VAL A 9 -7.69 -10.30 4.02
C VAL A 9 -9.01 -11.01 4.36
N PRO A 10 -9.13 -11.76 5.47
CA PRO A 10 -10.41 -12.37 5.86
C PRO A 10 -11.51 -11.34 6.10
N TYR A 11 -11.15 -10.13 6.57
CA TYR A 11 -12.11 -9.06 6.79
C TYR A 11 -12.63 -8.50 5.46
N VAL A 12 -11.74 -8.09 4.56
CA VAL A 12 -12.10 -7.53 3.26
C VAL A 12 -12.86 -8.55 2.41
N ARG A 13 -12.46 -9.83 2.43
CA ARG A 13 -13.18 -10.91 1.72
C ARG A 13 -14.66 -11.02 2.09
N ARG A 14 -15.04 -10.70 3.33
CA ARG A 14 -16.45 -10.72 3.76
C ARG A 14 -17.26 -9.51 3.25
N LEU A 15 -16.58 -8.42 2.92
CA LEU A 15 -17.20 -7.20 2.41
C LEU A 15 -17.36 -7.20 0.89
N VAL A 16 -16.52 -7.95 0.18
CA VAL A 16 -16.64 -8.15 -1.27
C VAL A 16 -17.81 -9.10 -1.54
N THR A 17 -18.91 -8.54 -2.03
CA THR A 17 -20.11 -9.27 -2.44
C THR A 17 -20.56 -8.76 -3.82
N PRO A 18 -21.39 -9.51 -4.55
CA PRO A 18 -21.97 -9.02 -5.81
C PRO A 18 -22.78 -7.72 -5.67
N SER A 19 -23.20 -7.35 -4.45
CA SER A 19 -23.92 -6.09 -4.19
C SER A 19 -22.98 -4.91 -3.90
N THR A 20 -21.72 -5.15 -3.55
CA THR A 20 -20.76 -4.08 -3.21
C THR A 20 -19.86 -3.71 -4.38
N SER A 21 -19.81 -4.49 -5.46
CA SER A 21 -19.13 -4.09 -6.69
C SER A 21 -19.80 -4.62 -7.95
N ARG A 22 -19.86 -3.77 -8.97
CA ARG A 22 -20.37 -4.12 -10.30
C ARG A 22 -19.35 -4.85 -11.16
N PHE A 23 -18.06 -4.71 -10.82
CA PHE A 23 -16.92 -5.33 -11.49
C PHE A 23 -16.07 -6.10 -10.46
N PRO A 24 -15.26 -7.10 -10.86
CA PRO A 24 -14.30 -7.72 -9.96
C PRO A 24 -13.41 -6.65 -9.31
N VAL A 25 -13.24 -6.71 -7.99
CA VAL A 25 -12.25 -5.89 -7.28
C VAL A 25 -11.07 -6.77 -6.89
N PHE A 26 -9.90 -6.15 -6.72
CA PHE A 26 -8.67 -6.84 -6.36
C PHE A 26 -8.21 -7.91 -7.38
N SER A 27 -8.32 -7.62 -8.68
CA SER A 27 -7.92 -8.52 -9.77
C SER A 27 -6.54 -8.23 -10.38
N GLY A 28 -5.77 -7.32 -9.80
CA GLY A 28 -4.43 -6.97 -10.23
C GLY A 28 -3.49 -8.18 -10.24
N VAL A 29 -2.54 -8.18 -11.19
CA VAL A 29 -1.61 -9.29 -11.39
C VAL A 29 -0.30 -9.01 -10.67
N TRP A 30 0.13 -9.94 -9.82
CA TRP A 30 1.35 -9.79 -9.02
C TRP A 30 2.62 -9.47 -9.83
N ALA A 31 2.74 -10.04 -11.03
CA ALA A 31 3.88 -9.82 -11.93
C ALA A 31 3.98 -8.37 -12.42
N GLU A 32 2.85 -7.65 -12.43
CA GLU A 32 2.72 -6.25 -12.88
C GLU A 32 2.78 -5.26 -11.71
N ARG A 33 2.94 -5.74 -10.48
CA ARG A 33 2.96 -4.88 -9.28
C ARG A 33 3.96 -3.74 -9.41
N ASN A 34 3.56 -2.55 -8.98
CA ASN A 34 4.51 -1.46 -8.82
C ASN A 34 5.57 -1.84 -7.78
N ARG A 35 6.86 -1.70 -8.13
CA ARG A 35 7.97 -2.03 -7.23
C ARG A 35 8.00 -1.21 -5.92
N ARG A 36 7.23 -0.11 -5.87
CA ARG A 36 7.13 0.80 -4.73
C ARG A 36 6.05 0.41 -3.72
N ASN A 37 5.21 -0.58 -4.05
CA ASN A 37 4.28 -1.13 -3.07
C ASN A 37 5.05 -1.55 -1.82
N VAL A 38 4.57 -1.12 -0.66
CA VAL A 38 5.06 -1.63 0.62
C VAL A 38 4.62 -3.09 0.77
N PRO A 39 5.52 -4.00 1.17
CA PRO A 39 5.17 -5.41 1.32
C PRO A 39 3.95 -5.62 2.22
N GLY A 40 3.08 -6.54 1.82
CA GLY A 40 1.78 -6.78 2.45
C GLY A 40 0.79 -7.39 1.47
N PRO A 41 -0.44 -7.66 1.94
CA PRO A 41 -1.47 -8.33 1.12
C PRO A 41 -1.92 -7.48 -0.06
N PHE A 42 -2.09 -6.17 0.12
CA PHE A 42 -2.62 -5.29 -0.92
C PHE A 42 -1.52 -4.63 -1.73
N TYR A 43 -1.73 -4.47 -3.03
CA TYR A 43 -0.78 -3.78 -3.91
C TYR A 43 -1.49 -3.17 -5.12
N GLY A 44 -0.90 -2.13 -5.71
CA GLY A 44 -1.26 -1.68 -7.06
C GLY A 44 -0.40 -2.38 -8.11
N ALA A 45 -1.04 -2.91 -9.16
CA ALA A 45 -0.39 -3.46 -10.35
C ALA A 45 -0.54 -2.51 -11.54
N ASP A 46 -1.13 -2.96 -12.63
CA ASP A 46 -1.48 -2.16 -13.80
C ASP A 46 -2.75 -1.32 -13.50
N THR A 47 -2.63 -0.42 -12.52
CA THR A 47 -3.66 0.58 -12.19
C THR A 47 -3.57 1.76 -13.14
N ASP A 48 -4.70 2.46 -13.38
CA ASP A 48 -4.61 3.78 -14.00
C ASP A 48 -4.17 4.84 -12.98
N CYS A 49 -3.60 5.95 -13.45
CA CYS A 49 -3.31 7.10 -12.61
C CYS A 49 -4.44 8.13 -12.65
N MET A 50 -5.70 7.76 -12.86
CA MET A 50 -6.82 8.73 -12.76
C MET A 50 -6.95 9.34 -11.34
N GLU A 51 -6.07 8.95 -10.42
CA GLU A 51 -5.86 9.47 -9.06
C GLU A 51 -7.07 9.22 -8.14
N LEU A 52 -7.97 8.33 -8.54
CA LEU A 52 -9.23 8.06 -7.85
C LEU A 52 -9.00 7.31 -6.53
N GLY A 53 -8.08 6.35 -6.51
CA GLY A 53 -7.83 5.52 -5.34
C GLY A 53 -7.35 6.33 -4.15
N ARG A 54 -6.49 7.33 -4.39
CA ARG A 54 -6.04 8.25 -3.33
C ARG A 54 -7.17 9.09 -2.74
N GLY A 55 -8.18 9.44 -3.52
CA GLY A 55 -9.39 10.12 -3.02
C GLY A 55 -10.12 9.32 -1.94
N GLU A 56 -10.14 8.00 -2.07
CA GLU A 56 -10.81 7.08 -1.14
C GLU A 56 -9.89 6.64 0.02
N ALA A 57 -8.59 6.42 -0.24
CA ALA A 57 -7.62 5.98 0.78
C ALA A 57 -6.32 6.80 0.77
N PRO A 58 -6.37 8.09 1.13
CA PRO A 58 -5.23 9.02 1.04
C PRO A 58 -4.06 8.66 1.96
N ARG A 59 -4.31 7.83 2.98
CA ARG A 59 -3.28 7.34 3.92
C ARG A 59 -2.62 6.03 3.48
N HIS A 60 -3.06 5.46 2.36
CA HIS A 60 -2.63 4.14 1.88
C HIS A 60 -2.10 4.18 0.45
N ILE A 61 -2.59 5.12 -0.38
CA ILE A 61 -2.30 5.18 -1.80
C ILE A 61 -1.46 6.42 -2.14
N ALA A 62 -0.43 6.19 -2.93
CA ALA A 62 0.34 7.19 -3.64
C ALA A 62 0.47 6.74 -5.10
N TYR A 63 0.95 7.60 -5.99
CA TYR A 63 1.13 7.28 -7.40
C TYR A 63 2.48 7.79 -7.89
N ASP A 64 3.01 7.13 -8.92
CA ASP A 64 4.31 7.48 -9.51
C ASP A 64 4.20 8.33 -10.78
N GLY A 65 2.98 8.74 -11.14
CA GLY A 65 2.66 9.48 -12.35
C GLY A 65 2.02 8.62 -13.43
N ASP A 66 2.25 7.31 -13.39
CA ASP A 66 1.66 6.35 -14.35
C ASP A 66 0.70 5.38 -13.65
N HIS A 67 1.03 4.97 -12.42
CA HIS A 67 0.26 3.96 -11.67
C HIS A 67 0.10 4.36 -10.20
N GLU A 68 -1.04 3.98 -9.61
CA GLU A 68 -1.27 4.00 -8.17
C GLU A 68 -0.63 2.77 -7.49
N PHE A 69 -0.11 2.96 -6.27
CA PHE A 69 0.50 1.90 -5.46
C PHE A 69 0.16 2.06 -3.96
N VAL A 70 0.15 0.94 -3.25
CA VAL A 70 -0.13 0.88 -1.81
C VAL A 70 1.17 1.13 -1.04
N TYR A 71 1.31 2.32 -0.49
CA TYR A 71 2.49 2.71 0.30
C TYR A 71 2.33 2.39 1.80
N ARG A 72 1.12 2.09 2.25
CA ARG A 72 0.85 1.72 3.63
C ARG A 72 -0.28 0.71 3.72
N GLN A 73 -0.02 -0.40 4.38
CA GLN A 73 -0.98 -1.48 4.58
C GLN A 73 -1.96 -1.15 5.71
N PRO A 74 -3.21 -1.64 5.65
CA PRO A 74 -4.22 -1.31 6.65
C PRO A 74 -3.95 -2.08 7.94
N VAL A 75 -4.08 -1.42 9.09
CA VAL A 75 -3.88 -2.06 10.41
C VAL A 75 -5.16 -2.17 11.25
N ASN A 76 -6.32 -1.87 10.64
CA ASN A 76 -7.64 -2.05 11.22
C ASN A 76 -8.74 -2.05 10.14
N ALA A 77 -9.97 -2.37 10.55
CA ALA A 77 -11.14 -2.46 9.69
C ALA A 77 -11.42 -1.20 8.85
N SER A 78 -11.38 -0.01 9.47
CA SER A 78 -11.66 1.25 8.76
C SER A 78 -10.62 1.56 7.68
N GLU A 79 -9.36 1.24 7.94
CA GLU A 79 -8.29 1.38 6.94
C GLU A 79 -8.43 0.36 5.79
N ALA A 80 -8.87 -0.87 6.11
CA ALA A 80 -9.11 -1.90 5.10
C ALA A 80 -10.34 -1.57 4.21
N GLU A 81 -11.39 -0.98 4.80
CA GLU A 81 -12.54 -0.45 4.07
C GLU A 81 -12.14 0.67 3.11
N ALA A 82 -11.26 1.58 3.55
CA ALA A 82 -10.77 2.64 2.66
C ALA A 82 -10.06 2.07 1.42
N LEU A 83 -9.19 1.07 1.60
CA LEU A 83 -8.54 0.39 0.47
C LEU A 83 -9.53 -0.37 -0.43
N LEU A 84 -10.59 -0.95 0.15
CA LEU A 84 -11.67 -1.54 -0.64
C LEU A 84 -12.40 -0.48 -1.47
N SER A 85 -12.74 0.67 -0.90
CA SER A 85 -13.36 1.79 -1.64
C SER A 85 -12.46 2.25 -2.78
N ALA A 86 -11.14 2.39 -2.54
CA ALA A 86 -10.18 2.72 -3.58
C ALA A 86 -10.18 1.69 -4.73
N ALA A 87 -10.17 0.40 -4.41
CA ALA A 87 -10.24 -0.66 -5.41
C ALA A 87 -11.58 -0.72 -6.17
N GLN A 88 -12.67 -0.18 -5.61
CA GLN A 88 -13.98 -0.13 -6.25
C GLN A 88 -14.13 1.02 -7.25
N VAL A 89 -13.40 2.13 -7.04
CA VAL A 89 -13.45 3.30 -7.93
C VAL A 89 -12.40 3.26 -9.03
N GLU A 90 -11.40 2.38 -8.92
CA GLU A 90 -10.36 2.18 -9.93
C GLU A 90 -10.92 1.42 -11.14
N LEU A 91 -10.70 1.96 -12.35
CA LEU A 91 -11.44 1.55 -13.54
C LEU A 91 -10.89 0.28 -14.19
N TYR A 92 -9.62 -0.06 -13.96
CA TYR A 92 -8.95 -1.21 -14.57
C TYR A 92 -8.88 -2.43 -13.66
N SER A 93 -9.37 -2.31 -12.42
CA SER A 93 -9.31 -3.34 -11.40
C SER A 93 -7.87 -3.83 -11.12
N GLY A 94 -6.91 -2.90 -11.21
CA GLY A 94 -5.46 -3.12 -11.14
C GLY A 94 -4.91 -3.27 -9.72
N TYR A 95 -5.70 -3.02 -8.68
CA TYR A 95 -5.33 -3.40 -7.32
C TYR A 95 -5.38 -4.93 -7.14
N GLY A 96 -4.48 -5.49 -6.34
CA GLY A 96 -4.47 -6.90 -5.93
C GLY A 96 -4.47 -7.04 -4.40
N TRP A 97 -4.79 -8.25 -3.92
CA TRP A 97 -4.90 -8.59 -2.49
C TRP A 97 -4.25 -9.93 -2.09
N ASP A 98 -3.62 -10.61 -3.05
CA ASP A 98 -2.98 -11.91 -2.89
C ASP A 98 -1.48 -11.77 -2.58
N GLY A 99 -1.01 -10.58 -2.16
CA GLY A 99 0.41 -10.33 -1.87
C GLY A 99 1.00 -11.27 -0.82
N ASP A 100 0.17 -11.75 0.11
CA ASP A 100 0.53 -12.72 1.15
C ASP A 100 0.87 -14.13 0.64
N ASP A 101 0.46 -14.44 -0.60
CA ASP A 101 0.79 -15.67 -1.30
C ASP A 101 2.14 -15.55 -2.05
N HIS A 102 2.63 -14.32 -2.27
CA HIS A 102 3.81 -14.06 -3.08
C HIS A 102 5.01 -13.49 -2.32
N TRP A 103 4.79 -12.70 -1.28
CA TRP A 103 5.89 -12.16 -0.46
C TRP A 103 6.57 -13.29 0.31
N THR A 104 7.89 -13.37 0.19
CA THR A 104 8.73 -14.18 1.06
C THR A 104 9.42 -13.30 2.10
N VAL A 105 9.85 -13.91 3.21
CA VAL A 105 10.64 -13.22 4.25
C VAL A 105 11.86 -12.54 3.66
N GLU A 106 12.56 -13.23 2.76
CA GLU A 106 13.74 -12.73 2.07
C GLU A 106 13.38 -11.53 1.18
N ALA A 107 12.32 -11.63 0.37
CA ALA A 107 11.89 -10.54 -0.51
C ALA A 107 11.48 -9.28 0.27
N VAL A 108 10.86 -9.43 1.44
CA VAL A 108 10.54 -8.30 2.34
C VAL A 108 11.81 -7.65 2.88
N ARG A 109 12.80 -8.46 3.33
CA ARG A 109 14.10 -7.93 3.79
C ARG A 109 14.85 -7.23 2.66
N ASP A 110 14.78 -7.76 1.44
CA ASP A 110 15.41 -7.17 0.26
C ASP A 110 14.79 -5.80 -0.08
N TRP A 111 13.46 -5.72 -0.04
CA TRP A 111 12.74 -4.46 -0.18
C TRP A 111 13.16 -3.46 0.92
N TRP A 112 13.23 -3.91 2.18
CA TRP A 112 13.66 -3.07 3.31
C TRP A 112 15.07 -2.52 3.11
N ARG A 113 16.03 -3.35 2.66
CA ARG A 113 17.39 -2.87 2.35
C ARG A 113 17.40 -1.88 1.19
N GLY A 114 16.50 -2.04 0.23
CA GLY A 114 16.33 -1.14 -0.92
C GLY A 114 15.57 0.16 -0.65
N ARG A 115 14.90 0.30 0.51
CA ARG A 115 13.98 1.41 0.80
C ARG A 115 14.58 2.81 0.65
N GLY A 116 15.89 2.96 0.85
CA GLY A 116 16.59 4.23 0.66
C GLY A 116 16.39 4.81 -0.75
N LYS A 117 16.43 3.95 -1.78
CA LYS A 117 16.18 4.35 -3.17
C LYS A 117 14.73 4.77 -3.41
N VAL A 118 13.79 4.09 -2.75
CA VAL A 118 12.35 4.43 -2.82
C VAL A 118 12.10 5.78 -2.16
N ARG A 119 12.72 6.01 -1.00
CA ARG A 119 12.67 7.29 -0.27
C ARG A 119 13.26 8.44 -1.09
N GLU A 120 14.46 8.26 -1.64
CA GLU A 120 15.12 9.26 -2.49
C GLU A 120 14.26 9.63 -3.70
N TRP A 121 13.71 8.63 -4.38
CA TRP A 121 12.77 8.85 -5.48
C TRP A 121 11.53 9.63 -5.02
N ALA A 122 10.90 9.26 -3.90
CA ALA A 122 9.68 9.93 -3.42
C ALA A 122 9.94 11.39 -3.04
N VAL A 123 11.11 11.71 -2.46
CA VAL A 123 11.52 13.09 -2.17
C VAL A 123 11.68 13.90 -3.47
N ALA A 124 12.39 13.35 -4.46
CA ALA A 124 12.61 14.02 -5.74
C ALA A 124 11.28 14.25 -6.47
N ALA A 125 10.46 13.20 -6.58
CA ALA A 125 9.16 13.27 -7.23
C ALA A 125 8.23 14.28 -6.53
N ALA A 126 8.20 14.34 -5.18
CA ALA A 126 7.40 15.33 -4.47
C ALA A 126 7.83 16.78 -4.77
N ALA A 127 9.14 17.01 -4.92
CA ALA A 127 9.68 18.34 -5.24
C ALA A 127 9.39 18.74 -6.70
N GLU A 128 9.44 17.80 -7.64
CA GLU A 128 9.08 18.03 -9.04
C GLU A 128 7.62 18.50 -9.15
N ARG A 129 6.70 17.85 -8.44
CA ARG A 129 5.27 18.21 -8.40
C ARG A 129 5.01 19.64 -7.90
N ASP A 130 5.83 20.16 -7.00
CA ASP A 130 5.70 21.55 -6.52
C ASP A 130 5.99 22.59 -7.63
N THR A 131 6.63 22.17 -8.73
CA THR A 131 7.05 23.05 -9.84
C THR A 131 6.24 22.87 -11.13
N GLU A 132 5.24 21.97 -11.12
CA GLU A 132 4.41 21.65 -12.29
C GLU A 132 3.37 22.75 -12.60
N ASP A 133 2.65 22.57 -13.71
CA ASP A 133 1.73 23.57 -14.29
C ASP A 133 0.70 24.06 -13.25
N PRO A 134 0.63 25.38 -12.99
CA PRO A 134 -0.32 25.94 -12.04
C PRO A 134 -1.80 25.62 -12.32
N ARG A 135 -2.16 25.26 -13.57
CA ARG A 135 -3.53 24.86 -13.94
C ARG A 135 -3.99 23.59 -13.23
N PHE A 136 -3.06 22.70 -12.87
CA PHE A 136 -3.34 21.43 -12.20
C PHE A 136 -2.80 21.42 -10.76
N GLN A 137 -2.55 22.60 -10.17
CA GLN A 137 -1.90 22.77 -8.88
C GLN A 137 -2.51 21.92 -7.75
N VAL A 138 -3.83 21.78 -7.69
CA VAL A 138 -4.51 20.98 -6.64
C VAL A 138 -4.11 19.50 -6.73
N HIS A 139 -4.09 18.93 -7.95
CA HIS A 139 -3.68 17.55 -8.19
C HIS A 139 -2.21 17.34 -7.83
N HIS A 140 -1.34 18.23 -8.30
CA HIS A 140 0.09 18.17 -8.00
C HIS A 140 0.40 18.30 -6.51
N GLN A 141 -0.33 19.15 -5.79
CA GLN A 141 -0.18 19.28 -4.34
C GLN A 141 -0.62 18.02 -3.59
N ASP A 142 -1.68 17.35 -4.03
CA ASP A 142 -2.10 16.09 -3.43
C ASP A 142 -1.11 14.95 -3.72
N ALA A 143 -0.60 14.87 -4.95
CA ALA A 143 0.49 13.96 -5.34
C ALA A 143 1.71 14.13 -4.42
N ALA A 144 2.17 15.37 -4.29
CA ALA A 144 3.31 15.73 -3.46
C ALA A 144 3.04 15.38 -1.98
N ARG A 145 1.81 15.58 -1.49
CA ARG A 145 1.41 15.19 -0.14
C ARG A 145 1.52 13.68 0.06
N GLY A 146 1.02 12.86 -0.87
CA GLY A 146 1.10 11.40 -0.77
C GLY A 146 2.53 10.88 -0.73
N LEU A 147 3.40 11.45 -1.55
CA LEU A 147 4.82 11.10 -1.57
C LEU A 147 5.53 11.52 -0.26
N ARG A 148 5.18 12.69 0.31
CA ARG A 148 5.70 13.11 1.62
C ARG A 148 5.20 12.21 2.75
N ASP A 149 3.94 11.80 2.72
CA ASP A 149 3.38 10.85 3.69
C ASP A 149 4.08 9.48 3.58
N PHE A 150 4.43 9.04 2.37
CA PHE A 150 5.21 7.83 2.16
C PHE A 150 6.62 7.95 2.74
N VAL A 151 7.33 9.06 2.48
CA VAL A 151 8.65 9.33 3.09
C VAL A 151 8.56 9.30 4.61
N ALA A 152 7.57 9.98 5.18
CA ALA A 152 7.37 9.98 6.63
C ALA A 152 7.15 8.56 7.18
N TYR A 153 6.42 7.71 6.45
CA TYR A 153 6.19 6.33 6.87
C TYR A 153 7.43 5.44 6.75
N ILE A 154 8.25 5.63 5.70
CA ILE A 154 9.55 4.94 5.57
C ILE A 154 10.47 5.30 6.75
N ASP A 155 10.48 6.57 7.15
CA ASP A 155 11.31 7.10 8.22
C ASP A 155 10.79 6.70 9.61
N ASP A 156 9.46 6.59 9.78
CA ASP A 156 8.83 6.20 11.03
C ASP A 156 7.56 5.35 10.83
N GLY A 157 7.54 4.18 11.48
CA GLY A 157 6.40 3.26 11.51
C GLY A 157 6.48 2.07 10.55
N LEU A 158 7.15 2.18 9.39
CA LEU A 158 7.24 1.08 8.43
C LEU A 158 8.02 -0.12 8.98
N GLU A 159 9.10 0.11 9.74
CA GLU A 159 9.86 -0.97 10.38
C GLU A 159 8.96 -1.80 11.31
N ALA A 160 8.18 -1.14 12.16
CA ALA A 160 7.33 -1.83 13.13
C ALA A 160 6.29 -2.72 12.43
N TYR A 161 5.69 -2.21 11.34
CA TYR A 161 4.76 -2.97 10.52
C TYR A 161 5.44 -4.17 9.85
N LEU A 162 6.57 -3.96 9.15
CA LEU A 162 7.22 -5.04 8.41
C LEU A 162 7.75 -6.15 9.33
N ARG A 163 8.17 -5.82 10.55
CA ARG A 163 8.56 -6.84 11.54
C ARG A 163 7.37 -7.68 12.00
N GLY A 164 6.20 -7.07 12.15
CA GLY A 164 4.95 -7.80 12.39
C GLY A 164 4.56 -8.66 11.19
N TYR A 165 4.74 -8.14 9.97
CA TYR A 165 4.43 -8.86 8.74
C TYR A 165 5.37 -10.06 8.51
N LEU A 166 6.68 -9.90 8.76
CA LEU A 166 7.64 -11.01 8.73
C LEU A 166 7.23 -12.15 9.68
N PHE A 167 6.80 -11.80 10.91
CA PHE A 167 6.30 -12.78 11.84
C PHE A 167 5.08 -13.53 11.27
N TRP A 168 4.14 -12.81 10.67
CA TRP A 168 2.97 -13.42 10.05
C TRP A 168 3.34 -14.34 8.88
N LEU A 169 4.29 -13.94 8.02
CA LEU A 169 4.75 -14.78 6.91
C LEU A 169 5.37 -16.11 7.39
N GLU A 170 6.15 -16.07 8.48
CA GLU A 170 6.80 -17.25 9.05
C GLU A 170 5.81 -18.15 9.83
N GLN A 171 4.92 -17.55 10.61
CA GLN A 171 4.09 -18.27 11.59
C GLN A 171 2.65 -18.51 11.11
N ARG A 172 2.22 -17.80 10.06
CA ARG A 172 0.86 -17.76 9.53
C ARG A 172 -0.20 -17.49 10.61
N ARG A 173 0.15 -16.59 11.54
CA ARG A 173 -0.71 -16.05 12.58
C ARG A 173 -0.22 -14.67 13.03
N GLU A 174 -1.10 -13.90 13.63
CA GLU A 174 -0.76 -12.61 14.22
C GLU A 174 0.18 -12.76 15.44
N PRO A 175 1.13 -11.82 15.64
CA PRO A 175 1.96 -11.77 16.84
C PRO A 175 1.15 -11.33 18.06
N ARG A 176 1.32 -12.03 19.17
CA ARG A 176 0.74 -11.67 20.48
C ARG A 176 1.55 -10.55 21.14
N PRO A 177 0.94 -9.74 22.03
CA PRO A 177 1.67 -8.73 22.78
C PRO A 177 2.88 -9.32 23.52
N GLY A 178 4.07 -8.75 23.30
CA GLY A 178 5.31 -9.16 23.94
C GLY A 178 6.09 -10.28 23.22
N GLU A 179 5.57 -10.87 22.14
CA GLU A 179 6.35 -11.81 21.33
C GLU A 179 7.52 -11.11 20.62
N ALA A 180 8.64 -11.82 20.52
CA ALA A 180 9.80 -11.33 19.78
C ALA A 180 9.50 -11.32 18.28
N LEU A 181 9.63 -10.16 17.65
CA LEU A 181 9.44 -10.00 16.21
C LEU A 181 10.76 -10.21 15.45
N PRO A 182 10.74 -10.85 14.27
CA PRO A 182 11.90 -10.99 13.40
C PRO A 182 12.58 -9.64 13.10
N ARG A 183 13.87 -9.70 12.77
CA ARG A 183 14.64 -8.54 12.32
C ARG A 183 14.56 -8.41 10.80
N LEU A 184 14.56 -7.16 10.34
CA LEU A 184 14.63 -6.78 8.92
C LEU A 184 16.07 -6.76 8.41
#